data_AF-A0A7S1HHR8-F1
#
_entry.id   AF-A0A7S1HHR8-F1
#
_cell.length_a   1.000
_cell.length_b   1.000
_cell.length_c   1.000
_cell.angle_alpha   90.00
_cell.angle_beta   90.00
_cell.angle_gamma   90.00
#
_symmetry.space_group_name_H-M   'P 1'
#
loop_
_entity.id
_entity.type
_entity.pdbx_description
1 polymer ?
#
loop_
_entity_poly.entity_id
_entity_poly.type
_entity_poly.pdbx_seq_one_letter_code
_entity_poly.pdbx_strand_id
1 'polypeptide(L)'
;LRKVKRGEELLEEERAQAKKELEEVRERGERAGQLQDQRFARLAADKEEEVAKARSEGQEEMRRLEQRLSEAHALEAKNKEEAIKWNKQLLEQATQEGKHLKDERDKATDRMHAAALQVRDLKRAQDRMAQEARASKAQATLQALGGFRKRLVDSRQALRAMRRDQDQMMEEANAAFATVSEEIASYCSFIAPMTFQRPEQLHTERLTQQQLAKGLKHMVAKYRASSEMCRELNVEVQNLKGSMRVMCRVRPLKENEQGDGTILNFREEGVVSVHDKNGPRDFQFDTAFGPRHSQDDVFAEASPLLATVADGFNVSVFAYGPTGSGKTFTMVGDKGSKGRGLTYRVLEALFRIGKERAVVVDQQIHVSMFEIYNENISDLLPPDGPAGV
;
A
#
# COMPACT_ATOMS: atom_id res chain seq x y z
N LEU A 1 -28.76 38.34 123.45
CA LEU A 1 -29.55 39.34 122.67
C LEU A 1 -28.67 40.41 121.99
N ARG A 2 -27.85 41.23 122.70
CA ARG A 2 -26.97 42.24 122.04
C ARG A 2 -25.84 41.67 121.15
N LYS A 3 -25.28 40.49 121.46
CA LYS A 3 -24.25 39.82 120.64
C LYS A 3 -24.78 39.17 119.36
N VAL A 4 -26.08 38.85 119.30
CA VAL A 4 -26.73 38.24 118.13
C VAL A 4 -27.06 39.30 117.08
N LYS A 5 -27.62 40.45 117.51
CA LYS A 5 -27.89 41.59 116.61
C LYS A 5 -26.64 42.12 115.90
N ARG A 6 -25.51 42.20 116.61
CA ARG A 6 -24.24 42.67 116.02
C ARG A 6 -23.63 41.66 115.03
N GLY A 7 -23.94 40.38 115.18
CA GLY A 7 -23.53 39.34 114.23
C GLY A 7 -24.43 39.30 112.99
N GLU A 8 -25.71 39.61 113.13
CA GLU A 8 -26.65 39.77 112.00
C GLU A 8 -26.30 41.00 111.15
N GLU A 9 -25.96 42.13 111.76
CA GLU A 9 -25.51 43.35 111.05
C GLU A 9 -24.21 43.10 110.25
N LEU A 10 -23.22 42.43 110.85
CA LEU A 10 -21.96 42.07 110.16
C LEU A 10 -22.19 41.09 109.00
N LEU A 11 -23.10 40.11 109.16
CA LEU A 11 -23.47 39.18 108.09
C LEU A 11 -24.25 39.88 106.97
N GLU A 12 -25.05 40.90 107.27
CA GLU A 12 -25.69 41.73 106.26
C GLU A 12 -24.70 42.61 105.49
N GLU A 13 -23.72 43.20 106.18
CA GLU A 13 -22.63 43.94 105.53
C GLU A 13 -21.77 43.02 104.63
N GLU A 14 -21.37 41.85 105.11
CA GLU A 14 -20.62 40.87 104.31
C GLU A 14 -21.44 40.37 103.10
N ARG A 15 -22.75 40.14 103.26
CA ARG A 15 -23.64 39.78 102.14
C ARG A 15 -23.82 40.91 101.14
N ALA A 16 -23.90 42.16 101.61
CA ALA A 16 -23.99 43.33 100.74
C ALA A 16 -22.69 43.53 99.95
N GLN A 17 -21.54 43.34 100.61
CA GLN A 17 -20.23 43.42 99.97
C GLN A 17 -20.02 42.29 98.96
N ALA A 18 -20.37 41.05 99.31
CA ALA A 18 -20.30 39.92 98.38
C ALA A 18 -21.25 40.09 97.18
N LYS A 19 -22.45 40.65 97.37
CA LYS A 19 -23.35 40.98 96.24
C LYS A 19 -22.75 42.02 95.32
N LYS A 20 -22.12 43.06 95.88
CA LYS A 20 -21.47 44.12 95.10
C LYS A 20 -20.28 43.59 94.31
N GLU A 21 -19.45 42.75 94.92
CA GLU A 21 -18.35 42.07 94.22
C GLU A 21 -18.85 41.14 93.12
N LEU A 22 -19.95 40.41 93.35
CA LEU A 22 -20.54 39.50 92.36
C LEU A 22 -21.15 40.27 91.18
N GLU A 23 -21.75 41.44 91.43
CA GLU A 23 -22.25 42.33 90.38
C GLU A 23 -21.11 42.99 89.58
N GLU A 24 -20.01 43.38 90.23
CA GLU A 24 -18.79 43.86 89.54
C GLU A 24 -18.15 42.76 88.67
N VAL A 25 -18.10 41.51 89.15
CA VAL A 25 -17.62 40.37 88.36
C VAL A 25 -18.56 40.09 87.19
N ARG A 26 -19.87 40.20 87.38
CA ARG A 26 -20.87 40.04 86.29
C ARG A 26 -20.68 41.12 85.23
N GLU A 27 -20.57 42.39 85.61
CA GLU A 27 -20.33 43.48 84.67
C GLU A 27 -19.00 43.35 83.93
N ARG A 28 -17.92 42.90 84.61
CA ARG A 28 -16.64 42.61 83.95
C ARG A 28 -16.77 41.47 82.95
N GLY A 29 -17.53 40.42 83.29
CA GLY A 29 -17.83 39.31 82.38
C GLY A 29 -18.63 39.76 81.15
N GLU A 30 -19.66 40.58 81.34
CA GLU A 30 -20.47 41.15 80.25
C GLU A 30 -19.64 42.06 79.33
N ARG A 31 -18.79 42.93 79.91
CA ARG A 31 -17.89 43.79 79.14
C ARG A 31 -16.84 42.99 78.37
N ALA A 32 -16.28 41.93 78.97
CA ALA A 32 -15.34 41.04 78.31
C ALA A 32 -16.01 40.28 77.15
N GLY A 33 -17.25 39.81 77.33
CA GLY A 33 -18.05 39.20 76.27
C GLY A 33 -18.31 40.17 75.11
N GLN A 34 -18.76 41.40 75.39
CA GLN A 34 -18.99 42.42 74.37
C GLN A 34 -17.71 42.79 73.59
N LEU A 35 -16.56 42.90 74.28
CA LEU A 35 -15.27 43.16 73.64
C LEU A 35 -14.83 41.98 72.75
N GLN A 36 -15.11 40.76 73.16
CA GLN A 36 -14.81 39.56 72.39
C GLN A 36 -15.70 39.46 71.15
N ASP A 37 -16.99 39.74 71.28
CA ASP A 37 -17.94 39.78 70.16
C ASP A 37 -17.58 40.87 69.14
N GLN A 38 -17.20 42.07 69.61
CA GLN A 38 -16.73 43.15 68.74
C GLN A 38 -15.44 42.77 68.00
N ARG A 39 -14.52 42.04 68.64
CA ARG A 39 -13.30 41.54 67.98
C ARG A 39 -13.62 40.50 66.92
N PHE A 40 -14.52 39.55 67.20
CA PHE A 40 -14.95 38.56 66.21
C PHE A 40 -15.69 39.21 65.04
N ALA A 41 -16.54 40.20 65.28
CA ALA A 41 -17.25 40.92 64.23
C ALA A 41 -16.29 41.67 63.29
N ARG A 42 -15.25 42.32 63.84
CA ARG A 42 -14.20 42.98 63.04
C ARG A 42 -13.39 41.97 62.22
N LEU A 43 -12.97 40.88 62.83
CA LEU A 43 -12.21 39.84 62.13
C LEU A 43 -13.04 39.18 61.01
N ALA A 44 -14.34 39.00 61.23
CA ALA A 44 -15.26 38.50 60.21
C ALA A 44 -15.40 39.48 59.03
N ALA A 45 -15.56 40.79 59.31
CA ALA A 45 -15.63 41.82 58.28
C ALA A 45 -14.33 41.90 57.45
N ASP A 46 -13.16 41.89 58.10
CA ASP A 46 -11.86 41.91 57.42
C ASP A 46 -11.67 40.67 56.52
N LYS A 47 -12.12 39.50 57.00
CA LYS A 47 -12.07 38.24 56.22
C LYS A 47 -13.06 38.23 55.06
N GLU A 48 -14.25 38.78 55.23
CA GLU A 48 -15.22 38.93 54.13
C GLU A 48 -14.70 39.86 53.04
N GLU A 49 -14.02 40.95 53.40
CA GLU A 49 -13.39 41.86 52.45
C GLU A 49 -12.24 41.18 51.68
N GLU A 50 -11.39 40.41 52.38
CA GLU A 50 -10.30 39.64 51.76
C GLU A 50 -10.85 38.60 50.77
N VAL A 51 -11.91 37.89 51.14
CA VAL A 51 -12.59 36.91 50.27
C VAL A 51 -13.28 37.60 49.08
N ALA A 52 -13.91 38.76 49.28
CA ALA A 52 -14.53 39.53 48.21
C ALA A 52 -13.50 40.01 47.18
N LYS A 53 -12.34 40.49 47.66
CA LYS A 53 -11.22 40.90 46.80
C LYS A 53 -10.65 39.73 46.00
N ALA A 54 -10.36 38.61 46.65
CA ALA A 54 -9.88 37.40 45.98
C ALA A 54 -10.87 36.86 44.94
N ARG A 55 -12.18 36.95 45.23
CA ARG A 55 -13.24 36.57 44.29
C ARG A 55 -13.30 37.49 43.07
N SER A 56 -13.15 38.80 43.26
CA SER A 56 -13.10 39.78 42.16
C SER A 56 -11.89 39.56 41.26
N GLU A 57 -10.70 39.38 41.86
CA GLU A 57 -9.46 39.09 41.13
C GLU A 57 -9.57 37.78 40.33
N GLY A 58 -10.12 36.72 40.96
CA GLY A 58 -10.37 35.45 40.29
C GLY A 58 -11.40 35.54 39.15
N GLN A 59 -12.44 36.38 39.28
CA GLN A 59 -13.41 36.62 38.21
C GLN A 59 -12.81 37.39 37.02
N GLU A 60 -11.94 38.36 37.29
CA GLU A 60 -11.22 39.08 36.23
C GLU A 60 -10.23 38.18 35.50
N GLU A 61 -9.48 37.35 36.22
CA GLU A 61 -8.55 36.39 35.62
C GLU A 61 -9.30 35.34 34.79
N MET A 62 -10.43 34.85 35.29
CA MET A 62 -11.31 33.93 34.54
C MET A 62 -11.82 34.56 33.25
N ARG A 63 -12.29 35.82 33.27
CA ARG A 63 -12.69 36.55 32.06
C ARG A 63 -11.55 36.72 31.07
N ARG A 64 -10.33 37.04 31.54
CA ARG A 64 -9.15 37.15 30.67
C ARG A 64 -8.81 35.82 30.01
N LEU A 65 -8.89 34.72 30.75
CA LEU A 65 -8.66 33.38 30.22
C LEU A 65 -9.73 32.97 29.21
N GLU A 66 -11.01 33.27 29.47
CA GLU A 66 -12.11 33.03 28.54
C GLU A 66 -11.93 33.82 27.23
N GLN A 67 -11.52 35.08 27.31
CA GLN A 67 -11.23 35.89 26.13
C GLN A 67 -10.08 35.32 25.31
N ARG A 68 -8.96 34.95 25.96
CA ARG A 68 -7.81 34.32 25.28
C ARG A 68 -8.17 32.99 24.64
N LEU A 69 -9.04 32.20 25.30
CA LEU A 69 -9.54 30.95 24.75
C LEU A 69 -10.40 31.21 23.50
N SER A 70 -11.30 32.19 23.55
CA SER A 70 -12.11 32.60 22.39
C SER A 70 -11.25 33.05 21.21
N GLU A 71 -10.21 33.86 21.47
CA GLU A 71 -9.28 34.34 20.44
C GLU A 71 -8.47 33.17 19.83
N ALA A 72 -8.00 32.23 20.65
CA ALA A 72 -7.29 31.04 20.19
C ALA A 72 -8.19 30.15 19.32
N HIS A 73 -9.45 29.92 19.73
CA HIS A 73 -10.43 29.16 18.96
C HIS A 73 -10.75 29.83 17.62
N ALA A 74 -10.87 31.16 17.58
CA ALA A 74 -11.11 31.91 16.34
C ALA A 74 -9.94 31.81 15.36
N LEU A 75 -8.70 31.90 15.86
CA LEU A 75 -7.50 31.74 15.05
C LEU A 75 -7.37 30.31 14.51
N GLU A 76 -7.68 29.31 15.33
CA GLU A 76 -7.67 27.91 14.92
C GLU A 76 -8.74 27.62 13.85
N ALA A 77 -9.93 28.19 13.98
CA ALA A 77 -10.99 28.09 12.97
C ALA A 77 -10.55 28.71 11.63
N LYS A 78 -9.93 29.89 11.66
CA LYS A 78 -9.43 30.55 10.46
C LYS A 78 -8.33 29.74 9.77
N ASN A 79 -7.36 29.22 10.53
CA ASN A 79 -6.31 28.37 9.99
C ASN A 79 -6.86 27.08 9.37
N LYS A 80 -7.89 26.48 9.99
CA LYS A 80 -8.59 25.30 9.44
C LYS A 80 -9.30 25.62 8.12
N GLU A 81 -9.96 26.77 8.03
CA GLU A 81 -10.66 27.18 6.81
C GLU A 81 -9.70 27.44 5.65
N GLU A 82 -8.58 28.10 5.90
CA GLU A 82 -7.51 28.29 4.91
C GLU A 82 -6.90 26.95 4.46
N ALA A 83 -6.69 26.02 5.39
CA ALA A 83 -6.21 24.67 5.08
C ALA A 83 -7.22 23.85 4.25
N ILE A 84 -8.51 23.93 4.55
CA ILE A 84 -9.57 23.27 3.76
C ILE A 84 -9.60 23.83 2.34
N LYS A 85 -9.47 25.15 2.19
CA LYS A 85 -9.44 25.81 0.90
C LYS A 85 -8.24 25.38 0.06
N TRP A 86 -7.05 25.31 0.68
CA TRP A 86 -5.83 24.81 0.04
C TRP A 86 -5.98 23.34 -0.40
N ASN A 87 -6.49 22.48 0.48
CA ASN A 87 -6.71 21.06 0.18
C ASN A 87 -7.71 20.85 -0.95
N LYS A 88 -8.77 21.68 -1.01
CA LYS A 88 -9.74 21.62 -2.11
C LYS A 88 -9.09 21.97 -3.46
N GLN A 89 -8.22 23.00 -3.49
CA GLN A 89 -7.48 23.35 -4.71
C GLN A 89 -6.52 22.24 -5.14
N LEU A 90 -5.78 21.66 -4.20
CA LEU A 90 -4.83 20.58 -4.49
C LEU A 90 -5.55 19.32 -5.00
N LEU A 91 -6.71 18.98 -4.41
CA LEU A 91 -7.54 17.86 -4.86
C LEU A 91 -8.10 18.10 -6.27
N GLU A 92 -8.52 19.33 -6.58
CA GLU A 92 -9.00 19.70 -7.91
C GLU A 92 -7.88 19.56 -8.96
N GLN A 93 -6.65 20.01 -8.65
CA GLN A 93 -5.47 19.86 -9.51
C GLN A 93 -5.13 18.39 -9.74
N ALA A 94 -5.01 17.59 -8.67
CA ALA A 94 -4.73 16.16 -8.78
C ALA A 94 -5.83 15.41 -9.55
N THR A 95 -7.09 15.82 -9.41
CA THR A 95 -8.21 15.23 -10.16
C THR A 95 -8.14 15.58 -11.65
N GLN A 96 -7.69 16.79 -12.00
CA GLN A 96 -7.50 17.21 -13.40
C GLN A 96 -6.32 16.47 -14.04
N GLU A 97 -5.19 16.37 -13.36
CA GLU A 97 -4.03 15.59 -13.81
C GLU A 97 -4.38 14.10 -13.98
N GLY A 98 -5.12 13.52 -13.02
CA GLY A 98 -5.60 12.15 -13.12
C GLY A 98 -6.54 11.91 -14.31
N LYS A 99 -7.39 12.88 -14.66
CA LYS A 99 -8.21 12.83 -15.87
C LYS A 99 -7.36 12.92 -17.14
N HIS A 100 -6.38 13.83 -17.17
CA HIS A 100 -5.47 13.98 -18.31
C HIS A 100 -4.68 12.71 -18.58
N LEU A 101 -4.06 12.13 -17.54
CA LEU A 101 -3.32 10.87 -17.63
C LEU A 101 -4.21 9.71 -18.07
N LYS A 102 -5.48 9.68 -17.62
CA LYS A 102 -6.45 8.69 -18.08
C LYS A 102 -6.76 8.84 -19.56
N ASP A 103 -7.00 10.05 -20.04
CA ASP A 103 -7.28 10.30 -21.47
C ASP A 103 -6.07 9.97 -22.36
N GLU A 104 -4.84 10.25 -21.90
CA GLU A 104 -3.63 9.84 -22.61
C GLU A 104 -3.44 8.32 -22.65
N ARG A 105 -3.72 7.65 -21.53
CA ARG A 105 -3.71 6.18 -21.44
C ARG A 105 -4.74 5.55 -22.39
N ASP A 106 -5.96 6.08 -22.43
CA ASP A 106 -7.03 5.55 -23.28
C ASP A 106 -6.66 5.74 -24.77
N LYS A 107 -6.12 6.91 -25.15
CA LYS A 107 -5.57 7.15 -26.50
C LYS A 107 -4.40 6.21 -26.85
N ALA A 108 -3.50 5.92 -25.91
CA ALA A 108 -2.40 4.99 -26.13
C ALA A 108 -2.91 3.55 -26.33
N THR A 109 -3.94 3.16 -25.56
CA THR A 109 -4.59 1.86 -25.67
C THR A 109 -5.26 1.68 -27.03
N ASP A 110 -5.98 2.69 -27.50
CA ASP A 110 -6.59 2.71 -28.84
C ASP A 110 -5.54 2.59 -29.95
N ARG A 111 -4.41 3.30 -29.82
CA ARG A 111 -3.28 3.19 -30.78
C ARG A 111 -2.67 1.79 -30.78
N MET A 112 -2.53 1.15 -29.63
CA MET A 112 -2.07 -0.24 -29.54
C MET A 112 -3.05 -1.21 -30.20
N HIS A 113 -4.35 -1.06 -29.94
CA HIS A 113 -5.39 -1.88 -30.55
C HIS A 113 -5.37 -1.76 -32.08
N ALA A 114 -5.24 -0.53 -32.60
CA ALA A 114 -5.11 -0.28 -34.04
C ALA A 114 -3.84 -0.94 -34.65
N ALA A 115 -2.71 -0.85 -33.96
CA ALA A 115 -1.46 -1.49 -34.38
C ALA A 115 -1.57 -3.03 -34.36
N ALA A 116 -2.22 -3.61 -33.35
CA ALA A 116 -2.45 -5.05 -33.24
C ALA A 116 -3.32 -5.58 -34.41
N LEU A 117 -4.36 -4.84 -34.79
CA LEU A 117 -5.19 -5.16 -35.95
C LEU A 117 -4.38 -5.13 -37.26
N GLN A 118 -3.54 -4.12 -37.46
CA GLN A 118 -2.64 -4.07 -38.63
C GLN A 118 -1.69 -5.28 -38.69
N VAL A 119 -1.09 -5.67 -37.56
CA VAL A 119 -0.22 -6.86 -37.49
C VAL A 119 -1.00 -8.13 -37.85
N ARG A 120 -2.26 -8.25 -37.39
CA ARG A 120 -3.13 -9.39 -37.72
C ARG A 120 -3.42 -9.47 -39.21
N ASP A 121 -3.71 -8.34 -39.85
CA ASP A 121 -4.04 -8.29 -41.27
C ASP A 121 -2.81 -8.56 -42.14
N LEU A 122 -1.64 -8.02 -41.76
CA LEU A 122 -0.37 -8.32 -42.42
C LEU A 122 -0.01 -9.81 -42.31
N LYS A 123 -0.26 -10.44 -41.16
CA LYS A 123 -0.01 -11.88 -40.97
C LYS A 123 -0.94 -12.73 -41.84
N ARG A 124 -2.24 -12.39 -41.92
CA ARG A 124 -3.18 -13.04 -42.83
C ARG A 124 -2.81 -12.87 -44.32
N ALA A 125 -2.27 -11.72 -44.70
CA ALA A 125 -1.76 -11.49 -46.05
C ALA A 125 -0.51 -12.35 -46.34
N GLN A 126 0.39 -12.47 -45.35
CA GLN A 126 1.58 -13.31 -45.44
C GLN A 126 1.22 -14.80 -45.60
N ASP A 127 0.27 -15.31 -44.81
CA ASP A 127 -0.16 -16.71 -44.88
C ASP A 127 -0.79 -17.04 -46.24
N ARG A 128 -1.59 -16.11 -46.80
CA ARG A 128 -2.15 -16.23 -48.15
C ARG A 128 -1.07 -16.25 -49.23
N MET A 129 -0.13 -15.30 -49.20
CA MET A 129 1.00 -15.28 -50.14
C MET A 129 1.90 -16.52 -50.00
N ALA A 130 2.10 -17.03 -48.79
CA ALA A 130 2.88 -18.24 -48.57
C ALA A 130 2.18 -19.50 -49.12
N GLN A 131 0.85 -19.58 -49.03
CA GLN A 131 0.07 -20.65 -49.67
C GLN A 131 0.13 -20.55 -51.20
N GLU A 132 -0.03 -19.36 -51.78
CA GLU A 132 0.06 -19.13 -53.23
C GLU A 132 1.47 -19.40 -53.77
N ALA A 133 2.52 -18.98 -53.06
CA ALA A 133 3.91 -19.25 -53.44
C ALA A 133 4.26 -20.76 -53.38
N ARG A 134 3.72 -21.48 -52.38
CA ARG A 134 3.82 -22.95 -52.30
C ARG A 134 3.09 -23.65 -53.44
N ALA A 135 1.94 -23.11 -53.87
CA ALA A 135 1.18 -23.62 -55.02
C ALA A 135 1.87 -23.34 -56.37
N SER A 136 2.57 -22.20 -56.51
CA SER A 136 3.15 -21.74 -57.78
C SER A 136 4.63 -22.13 -58.02
N LYS A 137 5.37 -22.65 -57.04
CA LYS A 137 6.83 -22.94 -57.13
C LYS A 137 7.66 -21.75 -57.66
N ALA A 138 7.27 -20.50 -57.38
CA ALA A 138 7.90 -19.30 -57.95
C ALA A 138 8.96 -18.69 -57.02
N GLN A 139 10.20 -18.62 -57.50
CA GLN A 139 11.38 -18.14 -56.76
C GLN A 139 11.36 -16.62 -56.50
N ALA A 140 10.62 -15.85 -57.31
CA ALA A 140 10.43 -14.41 -57.13
C ALA A 140 9.61 -14.04 -55.87
N THR A 141 8.65 -14.88 -55.47
CA THR A 141 7.83 -14.70 -54.26
C THR A 141 8.65 -14.86 -52.96
N LEU A 142 9.72 -15.67 -52.98
CA LEU A 142 10.63 -15.86 -51.83
C LEU A 142 11.48 -14.61 -51.53
N GLN A 143 11.88 -13.83 -52.54
CA GLN A 143 12.56 -12.54 -52.33
C GLN A 143 11.62 -11.46 -51.78
N ALA A 144 10.37 -11.40 -52.27
CA ALA A 144 9.35 -10.48 -51.75
C ALA A 144 8.98 -10.79 -50.28
N LEU A 145 8.95 -12.08 -49.91
CA LEU A 145 8.78 -12.55 -48.52
C LEU A 145 9.90 -12.08 -47.58
N GLY A 146 11.13 -11.92 -48.08
CA GLY A 146 12.26 -11.38 -47.30
C GLY A 146 12.05 -9.92 -46.89
N GLY A 147 11.54 -9.07 -47.80
CA GLY A 147 11.19 -7.68 -47.50
C GLY A 147 9.99 -7.56 -46.55
N PHE A 148 9.02 -8.46 -46.68
CA PHE A 148 7.88 -8.53 -45.76
C PHE A 148 8.30 -8.97 -44.35
N ARG A 149 9.21 -9.95 -44.23
CA ARG A 149 9.76 -10.41 -42.96
C ARG A 149 10.47 -9.30 -42.20
N LYS A 150 11.25 -8.47 -42.91
CA LYS A 150 11.93 -7.32 -42.33
C LYS A 150 10.93 -6.30 -41.75
N ARG A 151 9.89 -5.94 -42.50
CA ARG A 151 8.82 -5.06 -41.99
C ARG A 151 8.09 -5.63 -40.78
N LEU A 152 7.88 -6.94 -40.73
CA LEU A 152 7.21 -7.62 -39.61
C LEU A 152 8.08 -7.60 -38.35
N VAL A 153 9.39 -7.77 -38.52
CA VAL A 153 10.40 -7.63 -37.47
C VAL A 153 10.46 -6.19 -36.96
N ASP A 154 10.58 -5.21 -37.85
CA ASP A 154 10.64 -3.79 -37.52
C ASP A 154 9.37 -3.36 -36.76
N SER A 155 8.20 -3.84 -37.19
CA SER A 155 6.91 -3.56 -36.54
C SER A 155 6.78 -4.25 -35.17
N ARG A 156 7.34 -5.46 -34.99
CA ARG A 156 7.41 -6.17 -33.70
C ARG A 156 8.36 -5.48 -32.72
N GLN A 157 9.49 -4.95 -33.23
CA GLN A 157 10.42 -4.14 -32.44
C GLN A 157 9.77 -2.82 -32.00
N ALA A 158 9.04 -2.13 -32.89
CA ALA A 158 8.29 -0.92 -32.54
C ALA A 158 7.23 -1.18 -31.46
N LEU A 159 6.50 -2.31 -31.53
CA LEU A 159 5.56 -2.72 -30.48
C LEU A 159 6.24 -3.03 -29.15
N ARG A 160 7.44 -3.65 -29.18
CA ARG A 160 8.23 -3.90 -27.97
C ARG A 160 8.75 -2.60 -27.35
N ALA A 161 9.15 -1.63 -28.16
CA ALA A 161 9.57 -0.31 -27.69
C ALA A 161 8.40 0.44 -27.03
N MET A 162 7.24 0.54 -27.71
CA MET A 162 6.03 1.14 -27.14
C MET A 162 5.60 0.48 -25.82
N ARG A 163 5.77 -0.85 -25.70
CA ARG A 163 5.45 -1.56 -24.46
C ARG A 163 6.41 -1.22 -23.33
N ARG A 164 7.70 -1.03 -23.61
CA ARG A 164 8.67 -0.54 -22.61
C ARG A 164 8.33 0.88 -22.17
N ASP A 165 7.95 1.75 -23.10
CA ASP A 165 7.53 3.11 -22.79
C ASP A 165 6.26 3.11 -21.91
N GLN A 166 5.30 2.22 -22.20
CA GLN A 166 4.09 2.04 -21.39
C GLN A 166 4.38 1.45 -20.00
N ASP A 167 5.24 0.44 -19.91
CA ASP A 167 5.66 -0.16 -18.63
C ASP A 167 6.38 0.91 -17.77
N GLN A 168 7.23 1.74 -18.39
CA GLN A 168 7.91 2.86 -17.74
C GLN A 168 6.93 3.94 -17.27
N MET A 169 5.97 4.35 -18.11
CA MET A 169 4.93 5.32 -17.71
C MET A 169 4.05 4.79 -16.57
N MET A 170 3.75 3.49 -16.54
CA MET A 170 3.01 2.87 -15.44
C MET A 170 3.82 2.83 -14.14
N GLU A 171 5.13 2.61 -14.24
CA GLU A 171 6.04 2.60 -13.10
C GLU A 171 6.22 4.02 -12.52
N GLU A 172 6.35 5.03 -13.38
CA GLU A 172 6.34 6.46 -13.01
C GLU A 172 5.01 6.89 -12.37
N ALA A 173 3.88 6.46 -12.93
CA ALA A 173 2.56 6.73 -12.37
C ALA A 173 2.38 6.05 -11.00
N ASN A 174 2.77 4.79 -10.86
CA ASN A 174 2.70 4.07 -9.58
C ASN A 174 3.62 4.67 -8.52
N ALA A 175 4.82 5.13 -8.90
CA ALA A 175 5.71 5.86 -8.01
C ALA A 175 5.08 7.18 -7.55
N ALA A 176 4.51 7.97 -8.46
CA ALA A 176 3.80 9.20 -8.11
C ALA A 176 2.60 8.94 -7.18
N PHE A 177 1.82 7.88 -7.43
CA PHE A 177 0.74 7.46 -6.53
C PHE A 177 1.26 7.03 -5.16
N ALA A 178 2.38 6.33 -5.08
CA ALA A 178 2.99 5.94 -3.81
C ALA A 178 3.45 7.15 -3.00
N THR A 179 4.07 8.16 -3.64
CA THR A 179 4.47 9.41 -2.98
C THR A 179 3.27 10.16 -2.42
N VAL A 180 2.21 10.31 -3.21
CA VAL A 180 0.95 10.93 -2.75
C VAL A 180 0.32 10.14 -1.60
N SER A 181 0.39 8.81 -1.64
CA SER A 181 -0.13 7.94 -0.57
C SER A 181 0.68 8.06 0.73
N GLU A 182 2.02 8.17 0.65
CA GLU A 182 2.89 8.42 1.80
C GLU A 182 2.69 9.82 2.40
N GLU A 183 2.49 10.84 1.56
CA GLU A 183 2.15 12.19 2.01
C GLU A 183 0.80 12.22 2.74
N ILE A 184 -0.22 11.53 2.21
CA ILE A 184 -1.53 11.37 2.86
C ILE A 184 -1.39 10.61 4.19
N ALA A 185 -0.62 9.52 4.24
CA ALA A 185 -0.40 8.73 5.45
C ALA A 185 0.35 9.51 6.53
N SER A 186 1.40 10.24 6.15
CA SER A 186 2.17 11.14 7.02
C SER A 186 1.27 12.23 7.61
N TYR A 187 0.44 12.87 6.78
CA TYR A 187 -0.48 13.91 7.22
C TYR A 187 -1.61 13.36 8.12
N CYS A 188 -2.16 12.18 7.81
CA CYS A 188 -3.12 11.50 8.69
C CYS A 188 -2.51 11.13 10.04
N SER A 189 -1.23 10.76 10.09
CA SER A 189 -0.50 10.50 11.35
C SER A 189 -0.24 11.76 12.18
N PHE A 190 -0.12 12.92 11.52
CA PHE A 190 0.06 14.22 12.19
C PHE A 190 -1.26 14.77 12.78
N ILE A 191 -2.40 14.48 12.14
CA ILE A 191 -3.74 14.90 12.58
C ILE A 191 -4.32 13.95 13.65
N ALA A 192 -4.04 12.64 13.58
CA ALA A 192 -4.60 11.65 14.50
C ALA A 192 -4.42 11.99 16.01
N PRO A 193 -3.27 12.52 16.48
CA PRO A 193 -3.05 12.88 17.88
C PRO A 193 -3.80 14.14 18.33
N MET A 194 -4.23 15.02 17.41
CA MET A 194 -4.93 16.27 17.77
C MET A 194 -6.42 16.06 18.10
N THR A 195 -6.96 14.85 17.91
CA THR A 195 -8.41 14.59 18.04
C THR A 195 -8.87 14.16 19.43
N PHE A 196 -8.03 14.25 20.47
CA PHE A 196 -8.36 13.74 21.80
C PHE A 196 -8.34 14.82 22.88
N GLN A 197 -9.34 15.71 22.88
CA GLN A 197 -9.78 16.42 24.08
C GLN A 197 -11.20 17.01 23.85
N ARG A 198 -12.20 16.39 24.49
CA ARG A 198 -13.64 16.73 24.54
C ARG A 198 -14.52 16.38 23.30
N PRO A 199 -15.40 15.35 23.39
CA PRO A 199 -16.23 14.89 22.27
C PRO A 199 -17.49 15.72 21.96
N GLU A 200 -17.85 16.73 22.76
CA GLU A 200 -19.24 17.23 22.78
C GLU A 200 -19.52 18.49 21.95
N GLN A 201 -18.54 19.14 21.31
CA GLN A 201 -18.78 20.44 20.64
C GLN A 201 -18.24 20.61 19.21
N LEU A 202 -17.69 19.59 18.56
CA LEU A 202 -17.35 19.69 17.13
C LEU A 202 -18.45 19.11 16.24
N HIS A 203 -19.34 20.00 15.77
CA HIS A 203 -20.08 19.83 14.53
C HIS A 203 -19.17 20.15 13.32
N THR A 204 -18.00 19.52 13.24
CA THR A 204 -17.39 19.30 11.92
C THR A 204 -18.13 18.13 11.32
N GLU A 205 -18.67 18.30 10.11
CA GLU A 205 -19.26 17.22 9.32
C GLU A 205 -18.20 16.15 9.08
N ARG A 206 -18.02 15.25 10.06
CA ARG A 206 -17.42 13.93 9.84
C ARG A 206 -18.20 13.38 8.67
N LEU A 207 -17.52 13.06 7.57
CA LEU A 207 -18.08 12.18 6.54
C LEU A 207 -18.78 11.06 7.29
N THR A 208 -20.11 11.05 7.20
CA THR A 208 -20.91 10.09 7.95
C THR A 208 -20.40 8.70 7.60
N GLN A 209 -20.48 7.73 8.52
CA GLN A 209 -20.11 6.34 8.19
C GLN A 209 -20.76 5.88 6.87
N GLN A 210 -21.96 6.39 6.57
CA GLN A 210 -22.63 6.19 5.28
C GLN A 210 -21.91 6.80 4.08
N GLN A 211 -21.39 8.04 4.17
CA GLN A 211 -20.62 8.66 3.09
C GLN A 211 -19.26 7.97 2.89
N LEU A 212 -18.57 7.59 3.96
CA LEU A 212 -17.32 6.81 3.87
C LEU A 212 -17.58 5.43 3.25
N ALA A 213 -18.65 4.75 3.66
CA ALA A 213 -19.05 3.48 3.08
C ALA A 213 -19.44 3.61 1.59
N LYS A 214 -20.13 4.70 1.21
CA LYS A 214 -20.44 4.98 -0.20
C LYS A 214 -19.18 5.26 -1.02
N GLY A 215 -18.24 6.05 -0.48
CA GLY A 215 -16.94 6.32 -1.11
C GLY A 215 -16.12 5.05 -1.30
N LEU A 216 -15.99 4.22 -0.26
CA LEU A 216 -15.30 2.94 -0.33
C LEU A 216 -15.95 1.99 -1.34
N LYS A 217 -17.29 1.88 -1.33
CA LYS A 217 -18.02 1.10 -2.34
C LYS A 217 -17.73 1.59 -3.76
N HIS A 218 -17.70 2.90 -3.98
CA HIS A 218 -17.39 3.49 -5.29
C HIS A 218 -15.94 3.24 -5.72
N MET A 219 -14.98 3.35 -4.80
CA MET A 219 -13.57 3.04 -5.08
C MET A 219 -13.35 1.57 -5.38
N VAL A 220 -13.95 0.66 -4.61
CA VAL A 220 -13.91 -0.79 -4.88
C VAL A 220 -14.52 -1.11 -6.24
N ALA A 221 -15.66 -0.48 -6.61
CA ALA A 221 -16.26 -0.66 -7.93
C ALA A 221 -15.35 -0.18 -9.07
N LYS A 222 -14.71 0.98 -8.91
CA LYS A 222 -13.72 1.49 -9.90
C LYS A 222 -12.49 0.59 -10.01
N TYR A 223 -11.96 0.13 -8.88
CA TYR A 223 -10.83 -0.80 -8.87
C TYR A 223 -11.18 -2.10 -9.58
N ARG A 224 -12.36 -2.67 -9.34
CA ARG A 224 -12.85 -3.86 -10.03
C ARG A 224 -12.92 -3.66 -11.54
N ALA A 225 -13.54 -2.57 -12.00
CA ALA A 225 -13.61 -2.26 -13.43
C ALA A 225 -12.21 -2.07 -14.07
N SER A 226 -11.29 -1.40 -13.38
CA SER A 226 -9.91 -1.26 -13.86
C SER A 226 -9.17 -2.60 -13.87
N SER A 227 -9.41 -3.46 -12.88
CA SER A 227 -8.80 -4.79 -12.81
C SER A 227 -9.32 -5.72 -13.90
N GLU A 228 -10.61 -5.63 -14.25
CA GLU A 228 -11.21 -6.36 -15.38
C GLU A 228 -10.59 -5.92 -16.71
N MET A 229 -10.40 -4.61 -16.90
CA MET A 229 -9.72 -4.08 -18.09
C MET A 229 -8.26 -4.54 -18.17
N CYS A 230 -7.52 -4.49 -17.06
CA CYS A 230 -6.14 -5.02 -17.00
C CYS A 230 -6.09 -6.52 -17.34
N ARG A 231 -7.07 -7.29 -16.87
CA ARG A 231 -7.21 -8.72 -17.18
C ARG A 231 -7.42 -8.95 -18.68
N GLU A 232 -8.34 -8.23 -19.30
CA GLU A 232 -8.64 -8.33 -20.74
C GLU A 232 -7.40 -8.00 -21.59
N LEU A 233 -6.74 -6.89 -21.28
CA LEU A 233 -5.53 -6.47 -21.98
C LEU A 233 -4.40 -7.51 -21.80
N ASN A 234 -4.24 -8.06 -20.60
CA ASN A 234 -3.21 -9.08 -20.36
C ASN A 234 -3.49 -10.36 -21.16
N VAL A 235 -4.76 -10.80 -21.23
CA VAL A 235 -5.17 -11.94 -22.08
C VAL A 235 -4.84 -11.68 -23.55
N GLU A 236 -5.16 -10.49 -24.06
CA GLU A 236 -4.86 -10.12 -25.43
C GLU A 236 -3.35 -10.12 -25.70
N VAL A 237 -2.56 -9.52 -24.81
CA VAL A 237 -1.09 -9.51 -24.91
C VAL A 237 -0.51 -10.93 -24.92
N GLN A 238 -0.99 -11.83 -24.06
CA GLN A 238 -0.54 -13.23 -24.07
C GLN A 238 -0.95 -13.94 -25.37
N ASN A 239 -2.17 -13.71 -25.87
CA ASN A 239 -2.63 -14.27 -27.14
C ASN A 239 -1.79 -13.78 -28.34
N LEU A 240 -1.39 -12.50 -28.36
CA LEU A 240 -0.51 -11.94 -29.39
C LEU A 240 0.91 -12.51 -29.32
N LYS A 241 1.42 -12.80 -28.11
CA LYS A 241 2.69 -13.50 -27.94
C LYS A 241 2.62 -14.97 -28.40
N GLY A 242 1.42 -15.56 -28.40
CA GLY A 242 1.16 -16.92 -28.83
C GLY A 242 0.86 -17.84 -27.65
N SER A 243 -0.11 -18.75 -27.84
CA SER A 243 -0.53 -19.72 -26.81
C SER A 243 0.55 -20.76 -26.47
N MET A 244 1.48 -21.00 -27.39
CA MET A 244 2.66 -21.83 -27.17
C MET A 244 3.90 -21.00 -27.48
N ARG A 245 4.84 -20.97 -26.53
CA ARG A 245 6.12 -20.27 -26.66
C ARG A 245 7.27 -21.24 -26.41
N VAL A 246 8.28 -21.19 -27.26
CA VAL A 246 9.48 -22.04 -27.17
C VAL A 246 10.67 -21.14 -26.86
N MET A 247 11.26 -21.36 -25.69
CA MET A 247 12.45 -20.64 -25.24
C MET A 247 13.65 -21.58 -25.24
N CYS A 248 14.77 -21.12 -25.80
CA CYS A 248 16.03 -21.85 -25.73
C CYS A 248 16.86 -21.31 -24.56
N ARG A 249 17.40 -22.18 -23.71
CA ARG A 249 18.34 -21.80 -22.66
C ARG A 249 19.62 -22.61 -22.76
N VAL A 250 20.73 -21.91 -22.94
CA VAL A 250 22.06 -22.49 -23.03
C VAL A 250 22.77 -22.27 -21.70
N ARG A 251 23.10 -23.36 -21.00
CA ARG A 251 23.84 -23.28 -19.74
C ARG A 251 25.30 -22.88 -19.97
N PRO A 252 25.97 -22.30 -18.95
CA PRO A 252 27.42 -22.19 -18.92
C PRO A 252 28.11 -23.55 -19.06
N LEU A 253 29.31 -23.54 -19.65
CA LEU A 253 30.23 -24.67 -19.61
C LEU A 253 30.68 -24.92 -18.16
N LYS A 254 30.74 -26.18 -17.76
CA LYS A 254 31.32 -26.58 -16.48
C LYS A 254 32.84 -26.43 -16.52
N GLU A 255 33.49 -26.43 -15.36
CA GLU A 255 34.95 -26.31 -15.25
C GLU A 255 35.70 -27.36 -16.10
N ASN A 256 35.19 -28.59 -16.15
CA ASN A 256 35.75 -29.69 -16.93
C ASN A 256 35.45 -29.61 -18.45
N GLU A 257 34.63 -28.65 -18.90
CA GLU A 257 34.22 -28.47 -20.30
C GLU A 257 34.82 -27.18 -20.92
N GLN A 258 35.55 -26.38 -20.14
CA GLN A 258 36.08 -25.09 -20.63
C GLN A 258 37.09 -25.25 -21.78
N GLY A 259 37.75 -26.40 -21.87
CA GLY A 259 38.68 -26.73 -22.95
C GLY A 259 38.01 -27.04 -24.30
N ASP A 260 36.71 -27.32 -24.32
CA ASP A 260 35.99 -27.77 -25.53
C ASP A 260 35.52 -26.62 -26.43
N GLY A 261 35.57 -25.38 -25.94
CA GLY A 261 35.05 -24.21 -26.66
C GLY A 261 33.52 -24.21 -26.82
N THR A 262 32.99 -23.30 -27.64
CA THR A 262 31.55 -23.24 -27.96
C THR A 262 31.31 -23.18 -29.45
N ILE A 263 30.29 -23.90 -29.93
CA ILE A 263 29.83 -23.87 -31.32
C ILE A 263 28.60 -22.96 -31.51
N LEU A 264 28.19 -22.24 -30.46
CA LEU A 264 26.94 -21.49 -30.42
C LEU A 264 27.18 -20.00 -30.56
N ASN A 265 26.47 -19.37 -31.49
CA ASN A 265 26.42 -17.92 -31.66
C ASN A 265 24.99 -17.43 -31.46
N PHE A 266 24.82 -16.48 -30.55
CA PHE A 266 23.53 -15.81 -30.32
C PHE A 266 23.42 -14.62 -31.27
N ARG A 267 22.35 -14.58 -32.05
CA ARG A 267 22.00 -13.42 -32.88
C ARG A 267 20.83 -12.68 -32.22
N GLU A 268 20.54 -11.49 -32.73
CA GLU A 268 19.36 -10.73 -32.30
C GLU A 268 18.07 -11.53 -32.56
N GLU A 269 17.01 -11.24 -31.79
CA GLU A 269 15.66 -11.78 -31.99
C GLU A 269 15.43 -13.26 -31.68
N GLY A 270 16.24 -13.86 -30.78
CA GLY A 270 16.01 -15.24 -30.32
C GLY A 270 16.50 -16.31 -31.30
N VAL A 271 17.39 -15.93 -32.23
CA VAL A 271 18.05 -16.85 -33.15
C VAL A 271 19.34 -17.39 -32.51
N VAL A 272 19.49 -18.72 -32.51
CA VAL A 272 20.71 -19.42 -32.10
C VAL A 272 21.33 -20.10 -33.32
N SER A 273 22.55 -19.69 -33.67
CA SER A 273 23.34 -20.27 -34.77
C SER A 273 24.29 -21.33 -34.23
N VAL A 274 24.16 -22.56 -34.72
CA VAL A 274 25.04 -23.68 -34.39
C VAL A 274 26.06 -23.85 -35.53
N HIS A 275 27.34 -23.68 -35.23
CA HIS A 275 28.44 -23.82 -36.19
C HIS A 275 29.07 -25.20 -36.06
N ASP A 276 28.60 -26.15 -36.85
CA ASP A 276 29.19 -27.50 -36.89
C ASP A 276 30.04 -27.72 -38.15
N LYS A 277 30.54 -28.95 -38.34
CA LYS A 277 31.36 -29.34 -39.50
C LYS A 277 30.64 -29.19 -40.85
N ASN A 278 29.31 -29.10 -40.84
CA ASN A 278 28.46 -28.95 -42.02
C ASN A 278 28.10 -27.47 -42.30
N GLY A 279 28.66 -26.53 -41.52
CA GLY A 279 28.40 -25.10 -41.62
C GLY A 279 27.40 -24.58 -40.58
N PRO A 280 27.09 -23.27 -40.61
CA PRO A 280 26.16 -22.66 -39.66
C PRO A 280 24.72 -23.09 -39.92
N ARG A 281 24.00 -23.48 -38.86
CA ARG A 281 22.54 -23.73 -38.86
C ARG A 281 21.85 -22.84 -37.84
N ASP A 282 20.91 -22.02 -38.31
CA ASP A 282 20.14 -21.12 -37.47
C ASP A 282 18.84 -21.78 -36.97
N PHE A 283 18.58 -21.65 -35.67
CA PHE A 283 17.35 -22.08 -35.01
C PHE A 283 16.63 -20.87 -34.42
N GLN A 284 15.35 -20.70 -34.75
CA GLN A 284 14.52 -19.60 -34.27
C GLN A 284 13.70 -20.04 -33.06
N PHE A 285 13.79 -19.25 -31.98
CA PHE A 285 12.98 -19.39 -30.77
C PHE A 285 12.21 -18.09 -30.49
N ASP A 286 11.25 -18.11 -29.57
CA ASP A 286 10.61 -16.88 -29.10
C ASP A 286 11.60 -16.02 -28.29
N THR A 287 12.43 -16.70 -27.49
CA THR A 287 13.53 -16.11 -26.71
C THR A 287 14.69 -17.10 -26.64
N ALA A 288 15.92 -16.59 -26.71
CA ALA A 288 17.14 -17.37 -26.54
C ALA A 288 18.00 -16.80 -25.40
N PHE A 289 18.15 -17.57 -24.32
CA PHE A 289 18.97 -17.25 -23.16
C PHE A 289 20.36 -17.88 -23.33
N GLY A 290 21.37 -17.04 -23.53
CA GLY A 290 22.76 -17.47 -23.48
C GLY A 290 23.32 -17.70 -22.06
N PRO A 291 24.55 -18.22 -21.94
CA PRO A 291 25.17 -18.60 -20.66
C PRO A 291 25.24 -17.51 -19.58
N ARG A 292 25.19 -16.24 -19.97
CA ARG A 292 25.26 -15.10 -19.05
C ARG A 292 23.91 -14.73 -18.42
N HIS A 293 22.80 -15.28 -18.91
CA HIS A 293 21.48 -15.00 -18.38
C HIS A 293 21.24 -15.75 -17.07
N SER A 294 20.78 -14.99 -16.09
CA SER A 294 20.48 -15.42 -14.73
C SER A 294 19.12 -16.14 -14.64
N GLN A 295 18.82 -16.65 -13.44
CA GLN A 295 17.48 -17.17 -13.13
C GLN A 295 16.42 -16.04 -13.15
N ASP A 296 16.81 -14.81 -12.81
CA ASP A 296 15.94 -13.63 -12.85
C ASP A 296 15.52 -13.29 -14.29
N ASP A 297 16.46 -13.36 -15.24
CA ASP A 297 16.17 -13.10 -16.66
C ASP A 297 15.17 -14.11 -17.23
N VAL A 298 15.31 -15.39 -16.86
CA VAL A 298 14.36 -16.44 -17.25
C VAL A 298 13.00 -16.24 -16.57
N PHE A 299 12.99 -15.87 -15.30
CA PHE A 299 11.76 -15.58 -14.56
C PHE A 299 11.03 -14.35 -15.11
N ALA A 300 11.73 -13.33 -15.58
CA ALA A 300 11.12 -12.12 -16.16
C ALA A 300 10.22 -12.44 -17.37
N GLU A 301 10.53 -13.47 -18.16
CA GLU A 301 9.68 -13.93 -19.26
C GLU A 301 8.45 -14.74 -18.82
N ALA A 302 8.55 -15.41 -17.67
CA ALA A 302 7.47 -16.20 -17.08
C ALA A 302 6.55 -15.36 -16.18
N SER A 303 7.07 -14.32 -15.53
CA SER A 303 6.36 -13.46 -14.57
C SER A 303 5.02 -12.91 -15.10
N PRO A 304 4.92 -12.43 -16.36
CA PRO A 304 3.64 -11.97 -16.91
C PRO A 304 2.54 -13.04 -16.96
N LEU A 305 2.90 -14.33 -17.02
CA LEU A 305 1.94 -15.43 -17.00
C LEU A 305 1.29 -15.62 -15.63
N LEU A 306 1.91 -15.13 -14.55
CA LEU A 306 1.38 -15.29 -13.19
C LEU A 306 0.10 -14.50 -12.98
N ALA A 307 -0.01 -13.33 -13.60
CA ALA A 307 -1.26 -12.58 -13.64
C ALA A 307 -2.35 -13.38 -14.37
N THR A 308 -2.02 -14.04 -15.49
CA THR A 308 -2.95 -14.92 -16.22
C THR A 308 -3.43 -16.10 -15.36
N VAL A 309 -2.55 -16.72 -14.56
CA VAL A 309 -2.92 -17.75 -13.58
C VAL A 309 -3.84 -17.19 -12.49
N ALA A 310 -3.47 -16.04 -11.92
CA ALA A 310 -4.27 -15.38 -10.87
C ALA A 310 -5.66 -14.95 -11.38
N ASP A 311 -5.82 -14.75 -12.69
CA ASP A 311 -7.07 -14.41 -13.36
C ASP A 311 -7.88 -15.65 -13.80
N GLY A 312 -7.43 -16.86 -13.46
CA GLY A 312 -8.18 -18.12 -13.63
C GLY A 312 -7.86 -18.91 -14.90
N PHE A 313 -6.74 -18.62 -15.58
CA PHE A 313 -6.33 -19.36 -16.78
C PHE A 313 -5.26 -20.41 -16.47
N ASN A 314 -5.29 -21.50 -17.24
CA ASN A 314 -4.31 -22.58 -17.12
C ASN A 314 -3.02 -22.23 -17.85
N VAL A 315 -1.88 -22.40 -17.15
CA VAL A 315 -0.54 -22.22 -17.70
C VAL A 315 0.28 -23.47 -17.42
N SER A 316 1.04 -23.93 -18.41
CA SER A 316 1.96 -25.07 -18.27
C SER A 316 3.35 -24.68 -18.76
N VAL A 317 4.37 -25.07 -18.00
CA VAL A 317 5.77 -24.82 -18.32
C VAL A 317 6.50 -26.15 -18.35
N PHE A 318 7.20 -26.42 -19.46
CA PHE A 318 7.98 -27.63 -19.65
C PHE A 318 9.46 -27.28 -19.79
N ALA A 319 10.33 -28.04 -19.12
CA ALA A 319 11.76 -28.01 -19.34
C ALA A 319 12.18 -29.26 -20.12
N TYR A 320 12.69 -29.08 -21.34
CA TYR A 320 13.09 -30.18 -22.23
C TYR A 320 14.59 -30.15 -22.54
N GLY A 321 15.18 -31.33 -22.69
CA GLY A 321 16.60 -31.50 -23.06
C GLY A 321 17.23 -32.77 -22.48
N PRO A 322 18.46 -33.12 -22.91
CA PRO A 322 19.16 -34.31 -22.42
C PRO A 322 19.60 -34.17 -20.95
N THR A 323 20.04 -35.27 -20.34
CA THR A 323 20.64 -35.25 -19.00
C THR A 323 21.85 -34.31 -18.96
N GLY A 324 21.94 -33.48 -17.93
CA GLY A 324 23.01 -32.48 -17.80
C GLY A 324 22.81 -31.18 -18.59
N SER A 325 21.70 -31.01 -19.32
CA SER A 325 21.42 -29.77 -20.07
C SER A 325 20.98 -28.57 -19.21
N GLY A 326 20.65 -28.79 -17.93
CA GLY A 326 20.20 -27.74 -17.01
C GLY A 326 18.68 -27.65 -16.80
N LYS A 327 17.90 -28.70 -17.12
CA LYS A 327 16.46 -28.77 -16.83
C LYS A 327 16.14 -28.53 -15.35
N THR A 328 16.73 -29.34 -14.46
CA THR A 328 16.54 -29.23 -13.00
C THR A 328 17.03 -27.89 -12.46
N PHE A 329 18.16 -27.39 -12.96
CA PHE A 329 18.66 -26.06 -12.61
C PHE A 329 17.69 -24.94 -13.02
N THR A 330 17.00 -25.07 -14.16
CA THR A 330 16.02 -24.07 -14.60
C THR A 330 14.76 -24.09 -13.75
N MET A 331 14.21 -25.27 -13.48
CA MET A 331 12.96 -25.41 -12.73
C MET A 331 13.16 -25.21 -11.23
N VAL A 332 14.14 -25.89 -10.63
CA VAL A 332 14.37 -25.91 -9.17
C VAL A 332 15.50 -24.95 -8.80
N GLY A 333 16.59 -24.94 -9.56
CA GLY A 333 17.77 -24.12 -9.28
C GLY A 333 18.62 -24.63 -8.12
N ASP A 334 19.53 -23.77 -7.65
CA ASP A 334 20.45 -24.07 -6.55
C ASP A 334 19.88 -23.60 -5.20
N LYS A 335 20.47 -24.12 -4.11
CA LYS A 335 20.04 -23.82 -2.73
C LYS A 335 20.29 -22.35 -2.30
N GLY A 336 21.09 -21.59 -3.05
CA GLY A 336 21.38 -20.19 -2.78
C GLY A 336 20.23 -19.25 -3.20
N SER A 337 20.04 -18.13 -2.50
CA SER A 337 18.93 -17.18 -2.74
C SER A 337 18.86 -16.67 -4.19
N LYS A 338 20.00 -16.33 -4.81
CA LYS A 338 20.07 -15.90 -6.22
C LYS A 338 19.96 -17.07 -7.22
N GLY A 339 20.23 -18.29 -6.78
CA GLY A 339 20.23 -19.50 -7.60
C GLY A 339 18.88 -20.19 -7.75
N ARG A 340 17.87 -19.77 -6.97
CA ARG A 340 16.52 -20.37 -7.00
C ARG A 340 15.94 -20.34 -8.41
N GLY A 341 15.37 -21.48 -8.82
CA GLY A 341 14.75 -21.68 -10.12
C GLY A 341 13.33 -21.16 -10.21
N LEU A 342 12.72 -21.46 -11.34
CA LEU A 342 11.40 -20.96 -11.71
C LEU A 342 10.32 -21.34 -10.68
N THR A 343 10.29 -22.59 -10.21
CA THR A 343 9.25 -23.10 -9.31
C THR A 343 9.14 -22.26 -8.03
N TYR A 344 10.26 -21.97 -7.36
CA TYR A 344 10.25 -21.18 -6.13
C TYR A 344 9.83 -19.73 -6.38
N ARG A 345 10.33 -19.11 -7.45
CA ARG A 345 10.04 -17.71 -7.80
C ARG A 345 8.58 -17.51 -8.19
N VAL A 346 8.02 -18.48 -8.91
CA VAL A 346 6.59 -18.51 -9.27
C VAL A 346 5.73 -18.61 -8.02
N LEU A 347 6.03 -19.53 -7.11
CA LEU A 347 5.28 -19.68 -5.85
C LEU A 347 5.33 -18.39 -5.01
N GLU A 348 6.53 -17.82 -4.82
CA GLU A 348 6.71 -16.57 -4.08
C GLU A 348 5.90 -15.41 -4.69
N ALA A 349 5.93 -15.27 -6.01
CA ALA A 349 5.18 -14.25 -6.71
C ALA A 349 3.66 -14.48 -6.66
N LEU A 350 3.18 -15.73 -6.71
CA LEU A 350 1.75 -16.05 -6.55
C LEU A 350 1.26 -15.70 -5.14
N PHE A 351 2.03 -16.02 -4.08
CA PHE A 351 1.68 -15.61 -2.72
C PHE A 351 1.68 -14.08 -2.57
N ARG A 352 2.62 -13.38 -3.21
CA ARG A 352 2.65 -11.91 -3.21
C ARG A 352 1.40 -11.33 -3.89
N ILE A 353 1.07 -11.79 -5.09
CA ILE A 353 -0.14 -11.39 -5.83
C ILE A 353 -1.39 -11.65 -4.98
N GLY A 354 -1.46 -12.80 -4.29
CA GLY A 354 -2.56 -13.14 -3.40
C GLY A 354 -2.72 -12.15 -2.24
N LYS A 355 -1.63 -11.74 -1.60
CA LYS A 355 -1.67 -10.72 -0.55
C LYS A 355 -2.10 -9.35 -1.07
N GLU A 356 -1.59 -8.95 -2.24
CA GLU A 356 -1.94 -7.66 -2.86
C GLU A 356 -3.42 -7.60 -3.26
N ARG A 357 -4.00 -8.73 -3.69
CA ARG A 357 -5.40 -8.83 -4.14
C ARG A 357 -6.39 -9.21 -3.03
N ALA A 358 -5.93 -9.54 -1.83
CA ALA A 358 -6.74 -10.05 -0.72
C ALA A 358 -7.90 -9.11 -0.30
N VAL A 359 -7.77 -7.80 -0.57
CA VAL A 359 -8.82 -6.81 -0.28
C VAL A 359 -10.06 -7.01 -1.17
N VAL A 360 -9.89 -7.65 -2.33
CA VAL A 360 -10.93 -7.74 -3.37
C VAL A 360 -11.30 -9.19 -3.70
N VAL A 361 -10.35 -10.12 -3.60
CA VAL A 361 -10.52 -11.53 -3.97
C VAL A 361 -9.88 -12.40 -2.90
N ASP A 362 -10.65 -13.37 -2.38
CA ASP A 362 -10.11 -14.45 -1.56
C ASP A 362 -9.48 -15.52 -2.48
N GLN A 363 -8.24 -15.91 -2.20
CA GLN A 363 -7.48 -16.83 -3.04
C GLN A 363 -6.93 -17.99 -2.20
N GLN A 364 -7.18 -19.20 -2.68
CA GLN A 364 -6.63 -20.43 -2.10
C GLN A 364 -5.62 -21.04 -3.08
N ILE A 365 -4.46 -21.45 -2.56
CA ILE A 365 -3.40 -22.09 -3.35
C ILE A 365 -3.27 -23.53 -2.89
N HIS A 366 -3.50 -24.46 -3.81
CA HIS A 366 -3.27 -25.89 -3.61
C HIS A 366 -2.03 -26.33 -4.40
N VAL A 367 -1.20 -27.18 -3.80
CA VAL A 367 0.01 -27.71 -4.41
C VAL A 367 -0.05 -29.23 -4.38
N SER A 368 0.27 -29.84 -5.51
CA SER A 368 0.44 -31.29 -5.65
C SER A 368 1.69 -31.55 -6.49
N MET A 369 2.43 -32.62 -6.18
CA MET A 369 3.68 -32.92 -6.86
C MET A 369 3.72 -34.42 -7.17
N PHE A 370 3.89 -34.74 -8.45
CA PHE A 370 3.88 -36.12 -8.93
C PHE A 370 5.13 -36.39 -9.77
N GLU A 371 5.61 -37.63 -9.71
CA GLU A 371 6.60 -38.16 -10.63
C GLU A 371 5.92 -39.15 -11.59
N ILE A 372 6.25 -39.05 -12.87
CA ILE A 372 5.85 -40.04 -13.88
C ILE A 372 7.10 -40.77 -14.33
N TYR A 373 7.21 -42.05 -13.97
CA TYR A 373 8.33 -42.91 -14.36
C TYR A 373 7.80 -44.22 -14.94
N ASN A 374 8.17 -44.51 -16.19
CA ASN A 374 7.71 -45.70 -16.92
C ASN A 374 6.18 -45.85 -16.90
N GLU A 375 5.46 -44.78 -17.26
CA GLU A 375 3.99 -44.69 -17.23
C GLU A 375 3.34 -44.91 -15.85
N ASN A 376 4.12 -45.03 -14.77
CA ASN A 376 3.61 -45.08 -13.40
C ASN A 376 3.65 -43.70 -12.76
N ILE A 377 2.57 -43.33 -12.08
CA ILE A 377 2.43 -42.06 -11.37
C ILE A 377 2.69 -42.30 -9.88
N SER A 378 3.65 -41.57 -9.31
CA SER A 378 3.99 -41.60 -7.89
C SER A 378 3.72 -40.23 -7.26
N ASP A 379 3.00 -40.19 -6.13
CA ASP A 379 2.79 -38.97 -5.36
C ASP A 379 4.01 -38.67 -4.50
N LEU A 380 4.58 -37.47 -4.66
CA LEU A 380 5.76 -37.01 -3.92
C LEU A 380 5.41 -36.24 -2.65
N LEU A 381 4.13 -35.94 -2.42
CA LEU A 381 3.62 -35.25 -1.22
C LEU A 381 2.44 -36.02 -0.58
N PRO A 382 2.60 -37.31 -0.23
CA PRO A 382 1.53 -38.07 0.40
C PRO A 382 1.18 -37.51 1.81
N PRO A 383 -0.09 -37.62 2.25
CA PRO A 383 -0.55 -37.08 3.53
C PRO A 383 0.22 -37.61 4.76
N ASP A 384 0.70 -38.85 4.68
CA ASP A 384 1.39 -39.55 5.77
C ASP A 384 2.92 -39.30 5.77
N GLY A 385 3.41 -38.38 4.94
CA GLY A 385 4.84 -38.15 4.72
C GLY A 385 5.46 -39.13 3.72
N PRO A 386 6.63 -38.81 3.16
CA PRO A 386 7.23 -39.64 2.11
C PRO A 386 7.46 -41.05 2.65
N ALA A 387 6.88 -42.06 1.97
CA ALA A 387 7.23 -43.45 2.21
C ALA A 387 8.73 -43.57 1.97
N GLY A 388 9.50 -43.85 3.03
CA GLY A 388 10.95 -43.89 2.99
C GLY A 388 11.45 -44.71 1.82
N VAL A 389 12.26 -44.06 0.98
CA VAL A 389 13.10 -44.71 -0.03
C VAL A 389 14.42 -45.09 0.62
#